data_AF-A0AB73T2Z9-F1
#
_entry.id   AF-A0AB73T2Z9-F1
#
_cell.length_a   1.000
_cell.length_b   1.000
_cell.length_c   1.000
_cell.angle_alpha   90.00
_cell.angle_beta   90.00
_cell.angle_gamma   90.00
#
_symmetry.space_group_name_H-M   'P 1'
#
loop_
_entity.id
_entity.type
_entity.pdbx_description
1 polymer ?
#
loop_
_entity_poly.entity_id
_entity_poly.type
_entity_poly.pdbx_seq_one_letter_code
_entity_poly.pdbx_strand_id
1 'polypeptide(L)'
;MSTVGYINVSLEIWGAILSFVFITSLYMGGDVKNRTDKVFFLILLCNSLLLISDAAAWLFKGHATAVSYWGVHIANFLVYVLGYLLMALFTEYLVGYLSIRIKISRRAAGFVWGLCAVGVILTIISQWNHMYYDFAENNIYRRGEWFWLSQFLGLIGTGVDISLLLIYSRELKKKELWVFLSYIFLPMLAMTVQMFIYGIAWLYLATTISIIFVYVSLQANQAQKQKLREMELEISKSAIMLSQVQPHFLYNTLLGIKQLCDSNPQKASEALEHFAYYLRGNLDTIAQKKMIPFEMEMSHVKDYLYLEKMRFDQKLTIVMELEYTDFILPAMTVQPIAENAVRWGIIKKKGGGTLTIKSEMAEENVIISVIDDGVGFDPLESKNDGKTHIGIENVRQRLMFQCNGTMEIESKKGCGTTVKIILPRKGMTNEYYCSR
;
A
#
# COMPACT_ATOMS: atom_id res chain seq x y z
N MET A 1 -7.03 13.35 -51.90
CA MET A 1 -6.96 14.18 -50.68
C MET A 1 -6.06 15.39 -50.89
N SER A 2 -6.38 16.54 -50.28
CA SER A 2 -5.49 17.70 -50.21
C SER A 2 -4.35 17.48 -49.20
N THR A 3 -3.26 18.24 -49.30
CA THR A 3 -2.14 18.20 -48.33
C THR A 3 -2.62 18.36 -46.88
N VAL A 4 -3.58 19.25 -46.66
CA VAL A 4 -4.20 19.49 -45.35
C VAL A 4 -4.95 18.25 -44.85
N GLY A 5 -5.65 17.53 -45.73
CA GLY A 5 -6.30 16.27 -45.38
C GLY A 5 -5.31 15.21 -44.89
N TYR A 6 -4.16 15.06 -45.56
CA TYR A 6 -3.14 14.10 -45.14
C TYR A 6 -2.54 14.46 -43.78
N ILE A 7 -2.34 15.75 -43.51
CA ILE A 7 -1.87 16.24 -42.22
C ILE A 7 -2.87 15.88 -41.11
N ASN A 8 -4.17 16.16 -41.32
CA ASN A 8 -5.19 15.83 -40.32
C ASN A 8 -5.28 14.33 -40.04
N VAL A 9 -5.37 13.50 -41.08
CA VAL A 9 -5.41 12.04 -40.92
C VAL A 9 -4.19 11.54 -40.15
N SER A 10 -3.00 12.07 -40.46
CA SER A 10 -1.77 11.69 -39.76
C SER A 10 -1.81 12.08 -38.28
N LEU A 11 -2.24 13.31 -37.96
CA LEU A 11 -2.32 13.79 -36.58
C LEU A 11 -3.34 12.98 -35.75
N GLU A 12 -4.52 12.75 -36.30
CA GLU A 12 -5.59 11.99 -35.66
C GLU A 12 -5.17 10.53 -35.40
N ILE A 13 -4.53 9.87 -36.37
CA ILE A 13 -3.96 8.52 -36.21
C ILE A 13 -2.89 8.50 -35.11
N TRP A 14 -1.99 9.50 -35.08
CA TRP A 14 -0.98 9.60 -34.01
C TRP A 14 -1.62 9.77 -32.63
N GLY A 15 -2.68 10.58 -32.50
CA GLY A 15 -3.43 10.70 -31.26
C GLY A 15 -4.08 9.38 -30.82
N ALA A 16 -4.60 8.59 -31.78
CA ALA A 16 -5.22 7.29 -31.51
C ALA A 16 -4.18 6.26 -31.05
N ILE A 17 -3.01 6.22 -31.71
CA ILE A 17 -1.88 5.38 -31.30
C ILE A 17 -1.44 5.72 -29.88
N LEU A 18 -1.31 7.01 -29.57
CA LEU A 18 -0.90 7.46 -28.25
C LEU A 18 -1.93 7.09 -27.17
N SER A 19 -3.23 7.21 -27.48
CA SER A 19 -4.30 6.75 -26.60
C SER A 19 -4.22 5.24 -26.38
N PHE A 20 -3.90 4.45 -27.41
CA PHE A 20 -3.69 3.00 -27.30
C PHE A 20 -2.48 2.64 -26.42
N VAL A 21 -1.38 3.38 -26.50
CA VAL A 21 -0.20 3.19 -25.62
C VAL A 21 -0.57 3.37 -24.15
N PHE A 22 -1.44 4.33 -23.82
CA PHE A 22 -1.89 4.49 -22.43
C PHE A 22 -2.87 3.42 -21.99
N ILE A 23 -3.72 2.93 -22.89
CA ILE A 23 -4.59 1.77 -22.64
C ILE A 23 -3.74 0.54 -22.28
N THR A 24 -2.70 0.25 -23.06
CA THR A 24 -1.81 -0.89 -22.79
C THR A 24 -1.01 -0.68 -21.52
N SER A 25 -0.53 0.54 -21.25
CA SER A 25 0.16 0.88 -19.99
C SER A 25 -0.72 0.64 -18.76
N LEU A 26 -1.99 1.06 -18.79
CA LEU A 26 -2.94 0.84 -17.69
C LEU A 26 -3.25 -0.66 -17.48
N TYR A 27 -3.35 -1.41 -18.58
CA TYR A 27 -3.61 -2.84 -18.52
C TYR A 27 -2.41 -3.62 -17.96
N MET A 28 -1.20 -3.33 -18.46
CA MET A 28 0.04 -3.98 -18.00
C MET A 28 0.40 -3.61 -16.56
N GLY A 29 0.14 -2.37 -16.14
CA GLY A 29 0.34 -1.93 -14.76
C GLY A 29 -0.63 -2.56 -13.76
N GLY A 30 -1.69 -3.23 -14.23
CA GLY A 30 -2.77 -3.73 -13.38
C GLY A 30 -3.52 -2.61 -12.68
N ASP A 31 -3.49 -1.38 -13.22
CA ASP A 31 -4.02 -0.17 -12.60
C ASP A 31 -5.55 -0.07 -12.71
N VAL A 32 -6.18 -0.94 -13.51
CA VAL A 32 -7.65 -1.00 -13.67
C VAL A 32 -8.28 -1.84 -12.55
N LYS A 33 -8.26 -1.32 -11.31
CA LYS A 33 -8.80 -2.04 -10.14
C LYS A 33 -10.19 -1.55 -9.76
N ASN A 34 -10.38 -0.24 -9.73
CA ASN A 34 -11.59 0.38 -9.22
C ASN A 34 -12.50 0.87 -10.34
N ARG A 35 -13.75 1.21 -9.99
CA ARG A 35 -14.75 1.74 -10.94
C ARG A 35 -14.22 2.96 -11.70
N THR A 36 -13.59 3.91 -11.00
CA THR A 36 -13.04 5.13 -11.60
C THR A 36 -11.96 4.83 -12.65
N ASP A 37 -11.09 3.84 -12.39
CA ASP A 37 -10.05 3.42 -13.33
C ASP A 37 -10.65 2.78 -14.59
N LYS A 38 -11.72 1.99 -14.43
CA LYS A 38 -12.49 1.42 -15.55
C LYS A 38 -13.15 2.50 -16.41
N VAL A 39 -13.71 3.53 -15.79
CA VAL A 39 -14.30 4.66 -16.54
C VAL A 39 -13.20 5.42 -17.28
N PHE A 40 -12.03 5.63 -16.68
CA PHE A 40 -10.90 6.27 -17.36
C PHE A 40 -10.38 5.46 -18.55
N PHE A 41 -10.33 4.13 -18.42
CA PHE A 41 -10.05 3.23 -19.53
C PHE A 41 -11.06 3.41 -20.67
N LEU A 42 -12.35 3.50 -20.36
CA LEU A 42 -13.40 3.76 -21.35
C LEU A 42 -13.26 5.14 -22.01
N ILE A 43 -12.81 6.17 -21.28
CA ILE A 43 -12.49 7.50 -21.85
C ILE A 43 -11.41 7.36 -22.92
N LEU A 44 -10.30 6.67 -22.60
CA LEU A 44 -9.21 6.46 -23.56
C LEU A 44 -9.68 5.66 -24.79
N LEU A 45 -10.46 4.59 -24.58
CA LEU A 45 -11.00 3.78 -25.68
C LEU A 45 -11.95 4.59 -26.57
N CYS A 46 -12.85 5.36 -25.95
CA CYS A 46 -13.79 6.23 -26.65
C CYS A 46 -13.04 7.31 -27.45
N ASN A 47 -12.00 7.92 -26.87
CA ASN A 47 -11.15 8.90 -27.54
C ASN A 47 -10.44 8.29 -28.75
N SER A 48 -9.85 7.09 -28.62
CA SER A 48 -9.22 6.39 -29.75
C SER A 48 -10.19 6.15 -30.90
N LEU A 49 -11.39 5.64 -30.60
CA LEU A 49 -12.43 5.39 -31.60
C LEU A 49 -12.90 6.68 -32.27
N LEU A 50 -12.97 7.78 -31.50
CA LEU A 50 -13.36 9.09 -32.00
C LEU A 50 -12.32 9.61 -33.00
N LEU A 51 -11.04 9.59 -32.64
CA LEU A 51 -9.94 10.03 -33.51
C LEU A 51 -9.88 9.20 -34.81
N ILE A 52 -10.05 7.88 -34.72
CA ILE A 52 -10.11 6.99 -35.89
C ILE A 52 -11.32 7.35 -36.77
N SER A 53 -12.46 7.65 -36.17
CA SER A 53 -13.67 8.06 -36.90
C SER A 53 -13.47 9.41 -37.60
N ASP A 54 -12.86 10.40 -36.94
CA ASP A 54 -12.57 11.70 -37.58
C ASP A 54 -11.53 11.55 -38.71
N ALA A 55 -10.47 10.76 -38.51
CA ALA A 55 -9.51 10.43 -39.55
C ALA A 55 -10.17 9.76 -40.77
N ALA A 56 -11.11 8.83 -40.54
CA ALA A 56 -11.87 8.20 -41.61
C ALA A 56 -12.76 9.22 -42.36
N ALA A 57 -13.37 10.18 -41.66
CA ALA A 57 -14.14 11.25 -42.30
C ALA A 57 -13.26 12.09 -43.24
N TRP A 58 -12.02 12.39 -42.86
CA TRP A 58 -11.05 13.08 -43.73
C TRP A 58 -10.56 12.24 -44.91
N LEU A 59 -10.35 10.93 -44.70
CA LEU A 59 -9.85 10.00 -45.72
C LEU A 59 -10.84 9.83 -46.88
N PHE A 60 -12.13 9.68 -46.56
CA PHE A 60 -13.17 9.42 -47.56
C PHE A 60 -13.77 10.69 -48.18
N LYS A 61 -13.45 11.87 -47.65
CA LYS A 61 -13.96 13.17 -48.11
C LYS A 61 -13.58 13.47 -49.57
N GLY A 62 -14.56 13.90 -50.36
CA GLY A 62 -14.33 14.38 -51.73
C GLY A 62 -14.27 13.29 -52.81
N HIS A 63 -14.49 12.02 -52.46
CA HIS A 63 -14.46 10.89 -53.38
C HIS A 63 -15.88 10.40 -53.68
N ALA A 64 -16.27 10.31 -54.96
CA ALA A 64 -17.63 9.94 -55.39
C ALA A 64 -17.89 8.42 -55.48
N THR A 65 -17.20 7.60 -54.68
CA THR A 65 -17.40 6.15 -54.68
C THR A 65 -18.42 5.72 -53.62
N ALA A 66 -19.10 4.58 -53.83
CA ALA A 66 -20.05 4.03 -52.86
C ALA A 66 -19.41 3.75 -51.49
N VAL A 67 -18.14 3.31 -51.47
CA VAL A 67 -17.37 3.11 -50.23
C VAL A 67 -17.14 4.44 -49.53
N SER A 68 -16.76 5.49 -50.27
CA SER A 68 -16.55 6.83 -49.72
C SER A 68 -17.84 7.45 -49.18
N TYR A 69 -18.98 7.21 -49.83
CA TYR A 69 -20.30 7.65 -49.35
C TYR A 69 -20.58 7.08 -47.95
N TRP A 70 -20.60 5.75 -47.81
CA TRP A 70 -20.83 5.12 -46.52
C TRP A 70 -19.76 5.45 -45.49
N GLY A 71 -18.50 5.54 -45.92
CA GLY A 71 -17.37 5.89 -45.06
C GLY A 71 -17.52 7.25 -44.39
N VAL A 72 -17.82 8.31 -45.16
CA VAL A 72 -18.01 9.66 -44.61
C VAL A 72 -19.24 9.73 -43.71
N HIS A 73 -20.37 9.11 -44.10
CA HIS A 73 -21.60 9.14 -43.32
C HIS A 73 -21.44 8.45 -41.96
N ILE A 74 -20.91 7.22 -41.95
CA ILE A 74 -20.69 6.45 -40.72
C ILE A 74 -19.67 7.16 -39.82
N ALA A 75 -18.57 7.63 -40.40
CA ALA A 75 -17.52 8.32 -39.66
C ALA A 75 -18.05 9.56 -38.93
N ASN A 76 -18.76 10.46 -39.63
CA ASN A 76 -19.32 11.66 -39.01
C ASN A 76 -20.39 11.32 -37.95
N PHE A 77 -21.25 10.35 -38.21
CA PHE A 77 -22.23 9.88 -37.23
C PHE A 77 -21.54 9.41 -35.93
N LEU A 78 -20.51 8.57 -36.07
CA LEU A 78 -19.72 8.07 -34.94
C LEU A 78 -19.03 9.21 -34.18
N VAL A 79 -18.50 10.23 -34.87
CA VAL A 79 -17.87 11.38 -34.23
C VAL A 79 -18.84 12.10 -33.27
N TYR A 80 -20.09 12.33 -33.67
CA TYR A 80 -21.10 12.95 -32.78
C TYR A 80 -21.43 12.04 -31.59
N VAL A 81 -21.71 10.76 -31.85
CA VAL A 81 -22.10 9.80 -30.80
C VAL A 81 -20.99 9.61 -29.79
N LEU A 82 -19.75 9.44 -30.25
CA LEU A 82 -18.57 9.28 -29.42
C LEU A 82 -18.24 10.57 -28.67
N GLY A 83 -18.48 11.74 -29.26
CA GLY A 83 -18.32 13.03 -28.56
C GLY A 83 -19.25 13.17 -27.36
N TYR A 84 -20.53 12.81 -27.51
CA TYR A 84 -21.48 12.77 -26.39
C TYR A 84 -21.12 11.71 -25.36
N LEU A 85 -20.69 10.52 -25.80
CA LEU A 85 -20.25 9.46 -24.90
C LEU A 85 -19.02 9.90 -24.08
N LEU A 86 -18.05 10.56 -24.72
CA LEU A 86 -16.84 11.06 -24.07
C LEU A 86 -17.17 12.09 -22.99
N MET A 87 -18.08 13.02 -23.27
CA MET A 87 -18.59 13.97 -22.28
C MET A 87 -19.20 13.26 -21.05
N ALA A 88 -20.11 12.31 -21.29
CA ALA A 88 -20.77 11.59 -20.20
C ALA A 88 -19.79 10.75 -19.36
N LEU A 89 -18.81 10.11 -20.03
CA LEU A 89 -17.76 9.36 -19.36
C LEU A 89 -16.86 10.27 -18.52
N PHE A 90 -16.52 11.47 -19.00
CA PHE A 90 -15.72 12.42 -18.25
C PHE A 90 -16.45 12.91 -16.99
N THR A 91 -17.74 13.28 -17.08
CA THR A 91 -18.52 13.64 -15.89
C THR A 91 -18.63 12.48 -14.90
N GLU A 92 -18.87 11.25 -15.38
CA GLU A 92 -18.91 10.04 -14.55
C GLU A 92 -17.55 9.81 -13.85
N TYR A 93 -16.44 10.02 -14.58
CA TYR A 93 -15.10 9.92 -14.04
C TYR A 93 -14.84 11.00 -12.98
N LEU A 94 -15.22 12.25 -13.22
CA LEU A 94 -15.06 13.37 -12.28
C LEU A 94 -15.83 13.12 -10.98
N VAL A 95 -17.09 12.70 -11.09
CA VAL A 95 -17.93 12.34 -9.93
C VAL A 95 -17.33 11.13 -9.20
N GLY A 96 -16.86 10.12 -9.92
CA GLY A 96 -16.17 8.96 -9.34
C GLY A 96 -14.89 9.35 -8.60
N TYR A 97 -14.09 10.24 -9.19
CA TYR A 97 -12.86 10.76 -8.59
C TYR A 97 -13.12 11.54 -7.30
N LEU A 98 -14.13 12.41 -7.30
CA LEU A 98 -14.56 13.15 -6.11
C LEU A 98 -15.16 12.23 -5.04
N SER A 99 -15.90 11.19 -5.43
CA SER A 99 -16.56 10.27 -4.49
C SER A 99 -15.61 9.50 -3.58
N ILE A 100 -14.33 9.37 -3.98
CA ILE A 100 -13.28 8.75 -3.16
C ILE A 100 -12.91 9.64 -1.97
N ARG A 101 -13.10 10.96 -2.08
CA ARG A 101 -12.71 11.96 -1.07
C ARG A 101 -13.89 12.47 -0.26
N ILE A 102 -15.05 12.59 -0.91
CA ILE A 102 -16.25 13.18 -0.33
C ILE A 102 -17.50 12.38 -0.67
N LYS A 103 -18.53 12.49 0.16
CA LYS A 103 -19.84 11.91 -0.13
C LYS A 103 -20.60 12.80 -1.11
N ILE A 104 -20.56 12.44 -2.39
CA ILE A 104 -21.22 13.17 -3.49
C ILE A 104 -22.38 12.36 -4.08
N SER A 105 -23.45 13.06 -4.50
CA SER A 105 -24.56 12.44 -5.22
C SER A 105 -24.23 12.23 -6.70
N ARG A 106 -24.70 11.14 -7.29
CA ARG A 106 -24.53 10.84 -8.73
C ARG A 106 -25.56 11.52 -9.64
N ARG A 107 -26.39 12.43 -9.10
CA ARG A 107 -27.42 13.15 -9.87
C ARG A 107 -26.84 13.96 -11.04
N ALA A 108 -25.68 14.61 -10.84
CA ALA A 108 -25.02 15.37 -11.90
C ALA A 108 -24.60 14.47 -13.07
N ALA A 109 -23.94 13.34 -12.79
CA ALA A 109 -23.60 12.35 -13.81
C ALA A 109 -24.85 11.80 -14.51
N GLY A 110 -25.90 11.43 -13.75
CA GLY A 110 -27.16 10.95 -14.32
C GLY A 110 -27.84 11.96 -15.25
N PHE A 111 -27.80 13.25 -14.90
CA PHE A 111 -28.29 14.33 -15.75
C PHE A 111 -27.50 14.44 -17.05
N VAL A 112 -26.15 14.41 -17.00
CA VAL A 112 -25.32 14.49 -18.21
C VAL A 112 -25.50 13.24 -19.09
N TRP A 113 -25.64 12.05 -18.51
CA TRP A 113 -25.98 10.84 -19.27
C TRP A 113 -27.33 10.99 -20.00
N GLY A 114 -28.34 11.53 -19.34
CA GLY A 114 -29.64 11.81 -19.97
C GLY A 114 -29.54 12.85 -21.09
N LEU A 115 -28.78 13.92 -20.86
CA LEU A 115 -28.51 14.96 -21.85
C LEU A 115 -27.80 14.40 -23.10
N CYS A 116 -26.77 13.57 -22.90
CA CYS A 116 -26.05 12.91 -23.98
C CYS A 116 -26.93 11.89 -24.72
N ALA A 117 -27.82 11.17 -24.03
CA ALA A 117 -28.79 10.29 -24.68
C ALA A 117 -29.74 11.06 -25.59
N VAL A 118 -30.22 12.24 -25.16
CA VAL A 118 -31.01 13.15 -26.01
C VAL A 118 -30.18 13.61 -27.21
N GLY A 119 -28.92 14.00 -27.01
CA GLY A 119 -28.01 14.38 -28.09
C GLY A 119 -27.86 13.27 -29.15
N VAL A 120 -27.62 12.03 -28.73
CA VAL A 120 -27.52 10.86 -29.62
C VAL A 120 -28.83 10.63 -30.39
N ILE A 121 -29.99 10.72 -29.73
CA ILE A 121 -31.29 10.60 -30.40
C ILE A 121 -31.46 11.68 -31.47
N LEU A 122 -31.09 12.92 -31.18
CA LEU A 122 -31.16 14.01 -32.15
C LEU A 122 -30.18 13.81 -33.31
N THR A 123 -28.99 13.26 -33.07
CA THR A 123 -28.04 12.88 -34.13
C THR A 123 -28.61 11.77 -35.02
N ILE A 124 -29.31 10.80 -34.45
CA ILE A 124 -30.00 9.74 -35.20
C ILE A 124 -31.10 10.35 -36.07
N ILE A 125 -31.97 11.20 -35.51
CA ILE A 125 -33.03 11.92 -36.25
C ILE A 125 -32.41 12.77 -37.37
N SER A 126 -31.25 13.38 -37.11
CA SER A 126 -30.52 14.19 -38.09
C SER A 126 -30.12 13.43 -39.37
N GLN A 127 -30.06 12.08 -39.35
CA GLN A 127 -29.73 11.31 -40.55
C GLN A 127 -30.82 11.42 -41.64
N TRP A 128 -32.07 11.69 -41.26
CA TRP A 128 -33.20 11.74 -42.19
C TRP A 128 -33.65 13.17 -42.53
N ASN A 129 -33.49 14.11 -41.60
CA ASN A 129 -33.97 15.49 -41.78
C ASN A 129 -32.84 16.51 -42.01
N HIS A 130 -31.57 16.07 -42.03
CA HIS A 130 -30.40 16.90 -42.30
C HIS A 130 -30.23 18.10 -41.34
N MET A 131 -30.78 17.99 -40.12
CA MET A 131 -30.84 19.07 -39.14
C MET A 131 -29.44 19.54 -38.65
N TYR A 132 -28.55 18.60 -38.29
CA TYR A 132 -27.19 18.91 -37.83
C TYR A 132 -26.18 19.02 -38.97
N TYR A 133 -26.31 18.17 -39.98
CA TYR A 133 -25.39 18.12 -41.10
C TYR A 133 -26.01 17.46 -42.32
N ASP A 134 -25.40 17.76 -43.46
CA ASP A 134 -25.72 17.16 -44.75
C ASP A 134 -24.45 16.92 -45.58
N PHE A 135 -24.55 16.14 -46.65
CA PHE A 135 -23.45 15.84 -47.55
C PHE A 135 -23.78 16.27 -48.97
N ALA A 136 -22.88 17.05 -49.58
CA ALA A 136 -22.98 17.36 -51.00
C ALA A 136 -22.71 16.11 -51.87
N GLU A 137 -23.08 16.16 -53.15
CA GLU A 137 -22.92 15.06 -54.13
C GLU A 137 -21.50 14.47 -54.21
N ASN A 138 -20.48 15.23 -53.80
CA ASN A 138 -19.08 14.81 -53.73
C ASN A 138 -18.62 14.36 -52.33
N ASN A 139 -19.55 13.96 -51.44
CA ASN A 139 -19.27 13.54 -50.07
C ASN A 139 -18.53 14.60 -49.24
N ILE A 140 -18.84 15.88 -49.46
CA ILE A 140 -18.34 16.99 -48.65
C ILE A 140 -19.37 17.33 -47.58
N TYR A 141 -18.95 17.18 -46.32
CA TYR A 141 -19.71 17.55 -45.14
C TYR A 141 -20.07 19.04 -45.13
N ARG A 142 -21.34 19.35 -44.87
CA ARG A 142 -21.89 20.69 -44.66
C ARG A 142 -22.63 20.72 -43.33
N ARG A 143 -22.48 21.83 -42.58
CA ARG A 143 -23.23 22.04 -41.33
C ARG A 143 -24.68 22.39 -41.68
N GLY A 144 -25.63 21.72 -41.04
CA GLY A 144 -27.06 22.02 -41.14
C GLY A 144 -27.42 23.25 -40.30
N GLU A 145 -28.62 23.81 -40.53
CA GLU A 145 -29.08 25.04 -39.87
C GLU A 145 -29.14 24.91 -38.34
N TRP A 146 -29.44 23.72 -37.84
CA TRP A 146 -29.59 23.44 -36.41
C TRP A 146 -28.33 22.83 -35.78
N PHE A 147 -27.19 22.89 -36.47
CA PHE A 147 -25.90 22.44 -35.91
C PHE A 147 -25.61 23.06 -34.53
N TRP A 148 -26.00 24.32 -34.30
CA TRP A 148 -25.80 25.00 -33.02
C TRP A 148 -26.47 24.28 -31.83
N LEU A 149 -27.57 23.57 -32.06
CA LEU A 149 -28.26 22.81 -31.01
C LEU A 149 -27.38 21.67 -30.49
N SER A 150 -26.61 21.02 -31.36
CA SER A 150 -25.66 19.98 -30.95
C SER A 150 -24.58 20.53 -30.00
N GLN A 151 -24.12 21.75 -30.27
CA GLN A 151 -23.09 22.43 -29.48
C GLN A 151 -23.66 22.94 -28.15
N PHE A 152 -24.90 23.42 -28.16
CA PHE A 152 -25.58 23.88 -26.95
C PHE A 152 -25.72 22.77 -25.90
N LEU A 153 -26.06 21.55 -26.33
CA LEU A 153 -26.08 20.39 -25.43
C LEU A 153 -24.69 20.10 -24.84
N GLY A 154 -23.63 20.22 -25.64
CA GLY A 154 -22.25 20.11 -25.16
C GLY A 154 -21.90 21.17 -24.11
N LEU A 155 -22.31 22.42 -24.32
CA LEU A 155 -22.08 23.53 -23.38
C LEU A 155 -22.81 23.35 -22.03
N ILE A 156 -24.01 22.76 -22.05
CA ILE A 156 -24.71 22.42 -20.80
C ILE A 156 -23.91 21.36 -20.03
N GLY A 157 -23.42 20.32 -20.72
CA GLY A 157 -22.58 19.27 -20.12
C GLY A 157 -21.30 19.84 -19.49
N THR A 158 -20.55 20.66 -20.24
CA THR A 158 -19.34 21.30 -19.71
C THR A 158 -19.65 22.27 -18.57
N GLY A 159 -20.78 22.97 -18.62
CA GLY A 159 -21.25 23.83 -17.53
C GLY A 159 -21.49 23.06 -16.22
N VAL A 160 -21.99 21.82 -16.31
CA VAL A 160 -22.12 20.93 -15.15
C VAL A 160 -20.74 20.55 -14.60
N ASP A 161 -19.79 20.16 -15.45
CA ASP A 161 -18.43 19.79 -15.01
C ASP A 161 -17.68 20.98 -14.39
N ILE A 162 -17.78 22.17 -14.98
CA ILE A 162 -17.22 23.41 -14.39
C ILE A 162 -17.85 23.67 -13.02
N SER A 163 -19.17 23.54 -12.91
CA SER A 163 -19.88 23.74 -11.64
C SER A 163 -19.41 22.76 -10.56
N LEU A 164 -19.25 21.48 -10.92
CA LEU A 164 -18.70 20.46 -10.01
C LEU A 164 -17.28 20.83 -9.56
N LEU A 165 -16.40 21.24 -10.48
CA LEU A 165 -15.03 21.63 -10.15
C LEU A 165 -14.95 22.87 -9.27
N LEU A 166 -15.80 23.87 -9.48
CA LEU A 166 -15.84 25.09 -8.68
C LEU A 166 -16.36 24.81 -7.27
N ILE A 167 -17.48 24.09 -7.15
CA ILE A 167 -18.09 23.73 -5.86
C ILE A 167 -17.12 22.89 -5.01
N TYR A 168 -16.42 21.93 -5.62
CA TYR A 168 -15.53 21.01 -4.91
C TYR A 168 -14.04 21.37 -5.05
N SER A 169 -13.74 22.61 -5.43
CA SER A 169 -12.36 23.09 -5.63
C SER A 169 -11.46 22.96 -4.39
N ARG A 170 -12.05 23.01 -3.19
CA ARG A 170 -11.33 22.88 -1.91
C ARG A 170 -10.88 21.44 -1.59
N GLU A 171 -11.54 20.45 -2.19
CA GLU A 171 -11.28 19.02 -1.96
C GLU A 171 -10.21 18.46 -2.93
N LEU A 172 -9.81 19.28 -3.90
CA LEU A 172 -8.82 18.95 -4.92
C LEU A 172 -7.50 19.65 -4.63
N LYS A 173 -6.38 18.98 -4.92
CA LYS A 173 -5.09 19.68 -4.95
C LYS A 173 -5.12 20.71 -6.08
N LYS A 174 -4.46 21.86 -5.91
CA LYS A 174 -4.37 22.90 -6.97
C LYS A 174 -3.97 22.33 -8.34
N LYS A 175 -3.01 21.39 -8.37
CA LYS A 175 -2.57 20.71 -9.60
C LYS A 175 -3.69 19.87 -10.24
N GLU A 176 -4.45 19.13 -9.44
CA GLU A 176 -5.57 18.30 -9.92
C GLU A 176 -6.69 19.15 -10.51
N LEU A 177 -7.03 20.27 -9.85
CA LEU A 177 -8.00 21.23 -10.36
C LEU A 177 -7.60 21.77 -11.74
N TRP A 178 -6.35 22.23 -11.89
CA TRP A 178 -5.87 22.74 -13.18
C TRP A 178 -5.86 21.67 -14.29
N VAL A 179 -5.57 20.41 -13.93
CA VAL A 179 -5.61 19.28 -14.87
C VAL A 179 -7.05 18.96 -15.32
N PHE A 180 -8.04 19.02 -14.43
CA PHE A 180 -9.44 18.83 -14.84
C PHE A 180 -9.98 20.03 -15.62
N LEU A 181 -9.58 21.25 -15.24
CA LEU A 181 -9.95 22.44 -16.00
C LEU A 181 -9.31 22.44 -17.40
N SER A 182 -8.10 21.91 -17.58
CA SER A 182 -7.48 21.82 -18.90
C SER A 182 -8.28 20.90 -19.85
N TYR A 183 -8.89 19.83 -19.33
CA TYR A 183 -9.81 18.97 -20.07
C TYR A 183 -11.02 19.69 -20.65
N ILE A 184 -11.45 20.77 -20.01
CA ILE A 184 -12.58 21.57 -20.48
C ILE A 184 -12.08 22.72 -21.37
N PHE A 185 -11.10 23.48 -20.89
CA PHE A 185 -10.68 24.71 -21.57
C PHE A 185 -9.83 24.49 -22.81
N LEU A 186 -8.98 23.45 -22.88
CA LEU A 186 -8.17 23.21 -24.09
C LEU A 186 -9.05 22.84 -25.30
N PRO A 187 -10.02 21.91 -25.21
CA PRO A 187 -10.95 21.65 -26.30
C PRO A 187 -11.83 22.85 -26.63
N MET A 188 -12.31 23.61 -25.64
CA MET A 188 -13.09 24.83 -25.91
C MET A 188 -12.27 25.88 -26.67
N LEU A 189 -11.00 26.08 -26.29
CA LEU A 189 -10.10 26.97 -27.02
C LEU A 189 -9.87 26.45 -28.46
N ALA A 190 -9.61 25.16 -28.63
CA ALA A 190 -9.46 24.54 -29.94
C ALA A 190 -10.71 24.73 -30.82
N MET A 191 -11.91 24.58 -30.23
CA MET A 191 -13.17 24.83 -30.90
C MET A 191 -13.32 26.29 -31.33
N THR A 192 -12.93 27.25 -30.48
CA THR A 192 -12.95 28.68 -30.84
C THR A 192 -11.99 28.99 -31.99
N VAL A 193 -10.78 28.45 -31.96
CA VAL A 193 -9.80 28.61 -33.05
C VAL A 193 -10.32 27.99 -34.35
N GLN A 194 -10.97 26.83 -34.27
CA GLN A 194 -11.56 26.13 -35.42
C GLN A 194 -12.69 26.92 -36.08
N MET A 195 -13.35 27.86 -35.37
CA MET A 195 -14.34 28.75 -35.98
C MET A 195 -13.70 29.80 -36.92
N PHE A 196 -12.44 30.19 -36.67
CA PHE A 196 -11.72 31.17 -37.47
C PHE A 196 -10.81 30.52 -38.52
N ILE A 197 -10.25 29.35 -38.22
CA ILE A 197 -9.32 28.62 -39.10
C ILE A 197 -9.97 27.30 -39.52
N TYR A 198 -10.54 27.29 -40.73
CA TYR A 198 -11.15 26.09 -41.29
C TYR A 198 -10.10 25.10 -41.79
N GLY A 199 -10.29 23.82 -41.48
CA GLY A 199 -9.61 22.73 -42.17
C GLY A 199 -8.55 21.98 -41.37
N ILE A 200 -8.31 22.29 -40.10
CA ILE A 200 -7.37 21.53 -39.24
C ILE A 200 -8.12 20.87 -38.07
N ALA A 201 -7.77 19.63 -37.75
CA ALA A 201 -8.41 18.82 -36.70
C ALA A 201 -7.87 19.14 -35.28
N TRP A 202 -8.14 20.35 -34.78
CA TRP A 202 -7.59 20.80 -33.49
C TRP A 202 -8.32 20.25 -32.25
N LEU A 203 -9.63 20.04 -32.35
CA LEU A 203 -10.50 19.77 -31.22
C LEU A 203 -10.14 18.46 -30.49
N TYR A 204 -9.99 17.37 -31.24
CA TYR A 204 -9.78 16.05 -30.66
C TYR A 204 -8.33 15.81 -30.26
N LEU A 205 -7.37 16.47 -30.91
CA LEU A 205 -5.99 16.54 -30.43
C LEU A 205 -5.90 17.27 -29.08
N ALA A 206 -6.58 18.41 -28.92
CA ALA A 206 -6.63 19.13 -27.65
C ALA A 206 -7.29 18.28 -26.53
N THR A 207 -8.32 17.52 -26.88
CA THR A 207 -8.97 16.56 -25.97
C THR A 207 -8.02 15.43 -25.57
N THR A 208 -7.29 14.87 -26.55
CA THR A 208 -6.28 13.85 -26.32
C THR A 208 -5.20 14.37 -25.37
N ILE A 209 -4.58 15.52 -25.65
CA ILE A 209 -3.57 16.16 -24.80
C ILE A 209 -4.09 16.33 -23.36
N SER A 210 -5.35 16.72 -23.20
CA SER A 210 -5.96 16.87 -21.89
C SER A 210 -6.11 15.54 -21.15
N ILE A 211 -6.51 14.47 -21.86
CA ILE A 211 -6.54 13.11 -21.31
C ILE A 211 -5.13 12.69 -20.84
N ILE A 212 -4.08 13.05 -21.57
CA ILE A 212 -2.69 12.78 -21.16
C ILE A 212 -2.37 13.47 -19.83
N PHE A 213 -2.73 14.75 -19.68
CA PHE A 213 -2.49 15.46 -18.42
C PHE A 213 -3.20 14.80 -17.25
N VAL A 214 -4.45 14.35 -17.45
CA VAL A 214 -5.18 13.57 -16.45
C VAL A 214 -4.44 12.26 -16.13
N TYR A 215 -4.01 11.52 -17.16
CA TYR A 215 -3.28 10.25 -16.99
C TYR A 215 -1.97 10.43 -16.21
N VAL A 216 -1.12 11.39 -16.59
CA VAL A 216 0.15 11.67 -15.92
C VAL A 216 -0.08 12.11 -14.46
N SER A 217 -1.10 12.95 -14.22
CA SER A 217 -1.45 13.34 -12.84
C SER A 217 -1.95 12.17 -12.00
N LEU A 218 -2.64 11.20 -12.59
CA LEU A 218 -3.08 9.98 -11.89
C LEU A 218 -1.88 9.11 -11.51
N GLN A 219 -0.99 8.85 -12.46
CA GLN A 219 0.20 8.03 -12.24
C GLN A 219 1.12 8.67 -11.18
N ALA A 220 1.33 9.99 -11.23
CA ALA A 220 2.11 10.70 -10.22
C ALA A 220 1.49 10.58 -8.81
N ASN A 221 0.16 10.66 -8.70
CA ASN A 221 -0.55 10.50 -7.43
C ASN A 221 -0.49 9.06 -6.90
N GLN A 222 -0.57 8.06 -7.77
CA GLN A 222 -0.45 6.64 -7.40
C GLN A 222 0.97 6.34 -6.89
N ALA A 223 2.00 6.79 -7.61
CA ALA A 223 3.40 6.66 -7.19
C ALA A 223 3.65 7.31 -5.81
N GLN A 224 3.09 8.50 -5.57
CA GLN A 224 3.22 9.17 -4.27
C GLN A 224 2.54 8.37 -3.14
N LYS A 225 1.35 7.80 -3.39
CA LYS A 225 0.64 6.96 -2.39
C LYS A 225 1.41 5.67 -2.10
N GLN A 226 2.01 5.05 -3.11
CA GLN A 226 2.82 3.86 -2.92
C GLN A 226 4.05 4.17 -2.05
N LYS A 227 4.77 5.26 -2.36
CA LYS A 227 5.92 5.69 -1.54
C LYS A 227 5.53 5.96 -0.09
N LEU A 228 4.37 6.55 0.16
CA LEU A 228 3.88 6.76 1.53
C LEU A 228 3.61 5.45 2.27
N ARG A 229 2.95 4.48 1.62
CA ARG A 229 2.72 3.15 2.20
C ARG A 229 4.00 2.40 2.50
N GLU A 230 5.00 2.52 1.63
CA GLU A 230 6.32 1.93 1.86
C GLU A 230 6.98 2.54 3.10
N MET A 231 6.94 3.87 3.24
CA MET A 231 7.45 4.55 4.44
C MET A 231 6.68 4.14 5.72
N GLU A 232 5.35 4.05 5.66
CA GLU A 232 4.52 3.59 6.79
C GLU A 232 4.87 2.16 7.20
N LEU A 233 5.09 1.27 6.22
CA LEU A 233 5.49 -0.11 6.46
C LEU A 233 6.87 -0.18 7.12
N GLU A 234 7.84 0.61 6.67
CA GLU A 234 9.18 0.69 7.27
C GLU A 234 9.13 1.24 8.71
N ILE A 235 8.32 2.27 8.97
CA ILE A 235 8.09 2.79 10.32
C ILE A 235 7.43 1.72 11.20
N SER A 236 6.43 1.02 10.69
CA SER A 236 5.75 -0.05 11.44
C SER A 236 6.70 -1.20 11.78
N LYS A 237 7.51 -1.65 10.83
CA LYS A 237 8.57 -2.65 11.08
C LYS A 237 9.54 -2.16 12.16
N SER A 238 10.00 -0.92 12.06
CA SER A 238 10.91 -0.31 13.03
C SER A 238 10.27 -0.20 14.43
N ALA A 239 8.99 0.17 14.50
CA ALA A 239 8.24 0.25 15.76
C ALA A 239 8.04 -1.14 16.39
N ILE A 240 7.77 -2.17 15.58
CA ILE A 240 7.71 -3.56 16.03
C ILE A 240 9.08 -3.99 16.57
N MET A 241 10.17 -3.66 15.87
CA MET A 241 11.54 -3.94 16.34
C MET A 241 11.80 -3.29 17.71
N LEU A 242 11.48 -1.99 17.87
CA LEU A 242 11.66 -1.28 19.13
C LEU A 242 10.78 -1.82 20.27
N SER A 243 9.56 -2.29 19.96
CA SER A 243 8.66 -2.87 20.96
C SER A 243 9.19 -4.16 21.60
N GLN A 244 10.13 -4.85 20.96
CA GLN A 244 10.77 -6.04 21.49
C GLN A 244 11.82 -5.71 22.59
N VAL A 245 12.23 -4.45 22.72
CA VAL A 245 13.10 -3.99 23.81
C VAL A 245 12.22 -3.38 24.91
N GLN A 246 12.23 -3.94 26.13
CA GLN A 246 11.41 -3.45 27.25
C GLN A 246 11.82 -2.02 27.67
N PRO A 247 11.04 -0.96 27.35
CA PRO A 247 11.47 0.42 27.61
C PRO A 247 11.57 0.72 29.11
N HIS A 248 10.70 0.10 29.90
CA HIS A 248 10.71 0.21 31.36
C HIS A 248 11.96 -0.44 31.97
N PHE A 249 12.46 -1.54 31.40
CA PHE A 249 13.73 -2.12 31.85
C PHE A 249 14.87 -1.14 31.59
N LEU A 250 14.97 -0.60 30.36
CA LEU A 250 16.02 0.36 30.01
C LEU A 250 16.04 1.57 30.95
N TYR A 251 14.87 2.17 31.18
CA TYR A 251 14.74 3.34 32.06
C TYR A 251 15.18 3.03 33.50
N ASN A 252 14.70 1.92 34.07
CA ASN A 252 15.04 1.55 35.43
C ASN A 252 16.51 1.16 35.60
N THR A 253 17.08 0.49 34.60
CA THR A 253 18.50 0.15 34.61
C THR A 253 19.36 1.41 34.55
N LEU A 254 19.03 2.38 33.70
CA LEU A 254 19.72 3.68 33.65
C LEU A 254 19.60 4.46 34.97
N LEU A 255 18.43 4.44 35.62
CA LEU A 255 18.27 5.04 36.94
C LEU A 255 19.13 4.35 38.00
N GLY A 256 19.22 3.01 37.97
CA GLY A 256 20.10 2.25 38.85
C GLY A 256 21.57 2.59 38.63
N ILE A 257 22.01 2.66 37.37
CA ILE A 257 23.38 3.08 37.02
C ILE A 257 23.65 4.51 37.52
N LYS A 258 22.70 5.45 37.33
CA LYS A 258 22.82 6.83 37.82
C LYS A 258 23.04 6.88 39.34
N GLN A 259 22.33 6.06 40.11
CA GLN A 259 22.52 5.99 41.57
C GLN A 259 23.90 5.45 41.95
N LEU A 260 24.46 4.55 41.14
CA LEU A 260 25.82 4.04 41.33
C LEU A 260 26.89 5.05 40.95
N CYS A 261 26.64 5.96 40.01
CA CYS A 261 27.64 6.98 39.64
C CYS A 261 28.13 7.79 40.85
N ASP A 262 27.24 8.11 41.79
CA ASP A 262 27.59 8.90 42.97
C ASP A 262 28.07 8.01 44.14
N SER A 263 27.58 6.77 44.25
CA SER A 263 27.83 5.89 45.42
C SER A 263 28.93 4.85 45.21
N ASN A 264 29.08 4.32 44.00
CA ASN A 264 30.09 3.34 43.62
C ASN A 264 30.40 3.43 42.11
N PRO A 265 31.29 4.37 41.70
CA PRO A 265 31.58 4.62 40.28
C PRO A 265 32.11 3.38 39.53
N GLN A 266 32.86 2.51 40.21
CA GLN A 266 33.41 1.29 39.60
C GLN A 266 32.29 0.33 39.19
N LYS A 267 31.33 0.08 40.10
CA LYS A 267 30.14 -0.73 39.80
C LYS A 267 29.26 -0.07 38.75
N ALA A 268 29.18 1.26 38.73
CA ALA A 268 28.44 1.98 37.69
C ALA A 268 29.04 1.73 36.29
N SER A 269 30.37 1.74 36.18
CA SER A 269 31.07 1.44 34.93
C SER A 269 30.82 0.01 34.45
N GLU A 270 30.91 -0.96 35.36
CA GLU A 270 30.65 -2.38 35.05
C GLU A 270 29.19 -2.60 34.62
N ALA A 271 28.23 -1.98 35.31
CA ALA A 271 26.83 -2.03 34.94
C ALA A 271 26.54 -1.36 33.59
N LEU A 272 27.24 -0.29 33.24
CA LEU A 272 27.12 0.35 31.94
C LEU A 272 27.63 -0.55 30.79
N GLU A 273 28.71 -1.28 31.03
CA GLU A 273 29.24 -2.27 30.08
C GLU A 273 28.25 -3.42 29.86
N HIS A 274 27.73 -4.03 30.93
CA HIS A 274 26.68 -5.04 30.84
C HIS A 274 25.40 -4.50 30.16
N PHE A 275 25.04 -3.24 30.40
CA PHE A 275 23.92 -2.60 29.73
C PHE A 275 24.16 -2.45 28.21
N ALA A 276 25.38 -2.09 27.79
CA ALA A 276 25.74 -2.01 26.38
C ALA A 276 25.70 -3.39 25.71
N TYR A 277 26.20 -4.44 26.37
CA TYR A 277 26.12 -5.82 25.87
C TYR A 277 24.69 -6.32 25.77
N TYR A 278 23.87 -6.10 26.80
CA TYR A 278 22.43 -6.41 26.76
C TYR A 278 21.74 -5.72 25.57
N LEU A 279 21.99 -4.43 25.35
CA LEU A 279 21.34 -3.67 24.27
C LEU A 279 21.78 -4.20 22.90
N ARG A 280 23.08 -4.46 22.73
CA ARG A 280 23.65 -5.03 21.50
C ARG A 280 23.09 -6.42 21.20
N GLY A 281 23.07 -7.31 22.19
CA GLY A 281 22.54 -8.67 22.04
C GLY A 281 21.06 -8.69 21.65
N ASN A 282 20.24 -7.81 22.22
CA ASN A 282 18.84 -7.67 21.82
C ASN A 282 18.69 -7.16 20.38
N LEU A 283 19.48 -6.17 19.96
CA LEU A 283 19.47 -5.66 18.58
C LEU A 283 19.94 -6.70 17.55
N ASP A 284 21.01 -7.44 17.86
CA ASP A 284 21.54 -8.51 17.00
C ASP A 284 20.53 -9.65 16.88
N THR A 285 19.81 -9.98 17.97
CA THR A 285 18.78 -11.02 17.95
C THR A 285 17.51 -10.60 17.19
N ILE A 286 17.14 -9.31 17.25
CA ILE A 286 16.06 -8.75 16.41
C ILE A 286 16.40 -8.88 14.91
N ALA A 287 17.68 -8.75 14.56
CA ALA A 287 18.16 -8.91 13.18
C ALA A 287 18.28 -10.39 12.75
N GLN A 288 18.45 -11.33 13.69
CA GLN A 288 18.76 -12.73 13.41
C GLN A 288 17.65 -13.68 13.88
N LYS A 289 16.87 -14.21 12.92
CA LYS A 289 15.89 -15.31 13.15
C LYS A 289 16.54 -16.71 13.12
N LYS A 290 17.79 -16.85 13.58
CA LYS A 290 18.59 -18.07 13.43
C LYS A 290 18.86 -18.77 14.77
N MET A 291 19.30 -20.03 14.68
CA MET A 291 19.88 -20.77 15.81
C MET A 291 21.20 -20.12 16.21
N ILE A 292 21.48 -20.04 17.50
CA ILE A 292 22.73 -19.51 18.06
C ILE A 292 23.35 -20.53 19.02
N PRO A 293 24.67 -20.45 19.30
CA PRO A 293 25.30 -21.23 20.35
C PRO A 293 24.68 -20.95 21.72
N PHE A 294 24.50 -21.97 22.55
CA PHE A 294 23.99 -21.81 23.91
C PHE A 294 24.81 -20.86 24.76
N GLU A 295 26.13 -20.85 24.57
CA GLU A 295 27.03 -19.93 25.26
C GLU A 295 26.71 -18.46 24.95
N MET A 296 26.29 -18.16 23.71
CA MET A 296 25.88 -16.82 23.29
C MET A 296 24.53 -16.41 23.88
N GLU A 297 23.54 -17.33 23.91
CA GLU A 297 22.28 -17.08 24.63
C GLU A 297 22.56 -16.81 26.12
N MET A 298 23.41 -17.63 26.74
CA MET A 298 23.74 -17.50 28.15
C MET A 298 24.56 -16.25 28.46
N SER A 299 25.41 -15.74 27.57
CA SER A 299 26.05 -14.43 27.79
C SER A 299 25.01 -13.32 27.89
N HIS A 300 24.02 -13.30 27.00
CA HIS A 300 22.93 -12.31 27.05
C HIS A 300 22.08 -12.44 28.31
N VAL A 301 21.76 -13.68 28.71
CA VAL A 301 21.02 -13.95 29.96
C VAL A 301 21.82 -13.46 31.18
N LYS A 302 23.14 -13.67 31.21
CA LYS A 302 24.00 -13.20 32.31
C LYS A 302 24.04 -11.68 32.39
N ASP A 303 24.15 -10.98 31.27
CA ASP A 303 24.12 -9.50 31.24
C ASP A 303 22.79 -8.98 31.80
N TYR A 304 21.66 -9.55 31.35
CA TYR A 304 20.34 -9.21 31.88
C TYR A 304 20.26 -9.45 33.40
N LEU A 305 20.64 -10.64 33.86
CA LEU A 305 20.56 -11.04 35.25
C LEU A 305 21.49 -10.23 36.15
N TYR A 306 22.65 -9.80 35.64
CA TYR A 306 23.54 -8.89 36.34
C TYR A 306 22.85 -7.56 36.66
N LEU A 307 22.21 -6.96 35.64
CA LEU A 307 21.51 -5.68 35.78
C LEU A 307 20.30 -5.78 36.72
N GLU A 308 19.57 -6.89 36.67
CA GLU A 308 18.46 -7.17 37.59
C GLU A 308 18.94 -7.41 39.03
N LYS A 309 20.04 -8.17 39.22
CA LYS A 309 20.66 -8.39 40.53
C LYS A 309 21.16 -7.09 41.13
N MET A 310 21.76 -6.21 40.32
CA MET A 310 22.15 -4.87 40.75
C MET A 310 20.95 -4.06 41.26
N ARG A 311 19.81 -4.14 40.56
CA ARG A 311 18.60 -3.37 40.91
C ARG A 311 17.88 -3.90 42.15
N PHE A 312 17.89 -5.21 42.35
CA PHE A 312 17.12 -5.88 43.40
C PHE A 312 17.95 -6.42 44.56
N ASP A 313 19.28 -6.32 44.44
CA ASP A 313 20.29 -6.66 45.45
C ASP A 313 19.98 -7.98 46.16
N GLN A 314 19.78 -7.95 47.49
CA GLN A 314 19.54 -9.15 48.30
C GLN A 314 18.24 -9.91 47.97
N LYS A 315 17.35 -9.36 47.15
CA LYS A 315 16.09 -10.03 46.78
C LYS A 315 16.23 -11.03 45.63
N LEU A 316 17.37 -11.05 44.92
CA LEU A 316 17.57 -11.94 43.79
C LEU A 316 18.90 -12.70 43.92
N THR A 317 18.79 -13.99 44.20
CA THR A 317 19.89 -14.95 44.12
C THR A 317 19.86 -15.63 42.76
N ILE A 318 21.02 -15.81 42.14
CA ILE A 318 21.17 -16.49 40.84
C ILE A 318 22.14 -17.64 41.01
N VAL A 319 21.73 -18.83 40.58
CA VAL A 319 22.52 -20.06 40.57
C VAL A 319 22.56 -20.58 39.13
N MET A 320 23.75 -20.91 38.63
CA MET A 320 23.93 -21.49 37.30
C MET A 320 24.68 -22.81 37.40
N GLU A 321 24.06 -23.87 36.90
CA GLU A 321 24.58 -25.24 36.88
C GLU A 321 24.60 -25.71 35.41
N LEU A 322 25.62 -25.26 34.66
CA LEU A 322 25.71 -25.48 33.21
C LEU A 322 26.67 -26.63 32.93
N GLU A 323 26.21 -27.87 33.11
CA GLU A 323 27.03 -29.07 32.91
C GLU A 323 27.33 -29.36 31.44
N TYR A 324 26.38 -29.07 30.54
CA TYR A 324 26.55 -29.19 29.09
C TYR A 324 26.28 -27.85 28.41
N THR A 325 27.19 -27.38 27.55
CA THR A 325 27.08 -26.09 26.83
C THR A 325 27.27 -26.18 25.33
N ASP A 326 27.79 -27.30 24.81
CA ASP A 326 28.12 -27.48 23.40
C ASP A 326 26.90 -27.88 22.55
N PHE A 327 26.00 -26.93 22.33
CA PHE A 327 24.83 -27.09 21.48
C PHE A 327 24.30 -25.75 20.97
N ILE A 328 23.41 -25.81 19.97
CA ILE A 328 22.71 -24.65 19.41
C ILE A 328 21.22 -24.70 19.72
N LEU A 329 20.62 -23.52 19.86
CA LEU A 329 19.19 -23.34 20.12
C LEU A 329 18.66 -22.07 19.43
N PRO A 330 17.34 -21.92 19.23
CA PRO A 330 16.77 -20.67 18.74
C PRO A 330 17.15 -19.50 19.66
N ALA A 331 17.57 -18.37 19.11
CA ALA A 331 17.83 -17.19 19.92
C ALA A 331 16.58 -16.74 20.71
N MET A 332 16.78 -16.13 21.89
CA MET A 332 15.71 -15.74 22.82
C MET A 332 14.86 -16.92 23.27
N THR A 333 15.51 -18.03 23.63
CA THR A 333 14.86 -19.21 24.22
C THR A 333 14.88 -19.14 25.73
N VAL A 334 16.05 -18.92 26.34
CA VAL A 334 16.23 -18.92 27.79
C VAL A 334 15.92 -17.54 28.37
N GLN A 335 16.33 -16.46 27.67
CA GLN A 335 16.17 -15.10 28.15
C GLN A 335 14.71 -14.73 28.53
N PRO A 336 13.68 -14.97 27.69
CA PRO A 336 12.31 -14.62 28.06
C PRO A 336 11.78 -15.38 29.28
N ILE A 337 12.29 -16.59 29.52
CA ILE A 337 11.90 -17.43 30.65
C ILE A 337 12.56 -16.90 31.93
N ALA A 338 13.86 -16.60 31.87
CA ALA A 338 14.58 -15.98 32.98
C ALA A 338 13.98 -14.61 33.36
N GLU A 339 13.63 -13.78 32.38
CA GLU A 339 12.94 -12.50 32.59
C GLU A 339 11.61 -12.69 33.34
N ASN A 340 10.82 -13.69 32.94
CA ASN A 340 9.55 -13.99 33.59
C ASN A 340 9.72 -14.50 35.02
N ALA A 341 10.68 -15.39 35.23
CA ALA A 341 11.01 -15.94 36.54
C ALA A 341 11.38 -14.83 37.55
N VAL A 342 12.21 -13.88 37.14
CA VAL A 342 12.58 -12.72 37.97
C VAL A 342 11.36 -11.84 38.22
N ARG A 343 10.70 -11.36 37.16
CA ARG A 343 9.67 -10.30 37.27
C ARG A 343 8.38 -10.77 37.90
N TRP A 344 7.89 -11.93 37.50
CA TRP A 344 6.58 -12.43 37.89
C TRP A 344 6.67 -13.42 39.06
N GLY A 345 7.78 -14.15 39.18
CA GLY A 345 8.04 -15.08 40.28
C GLY A 345 8.69 -14.40 41.48
N ILE A 346 9.98 -14.14 41.37
CA ILE A 346 10.86 -13.79 42.50
C ILE A 346 10.53 -12.43 43.10
N ILE A 347 10.42 -11.38 42.28
CA ILE A 347 10.25 -10.01 42.77
C ILE A 347 8.88 -9.79 43.44
N LYS A 348 7.89 -10.62 43.11
CA LYS A 348 6.58 -10.61 43.77
C LYS A 348 6.58 -11.35 45.12
N LYS A 349 7.58 -12.18 45.40
CA LYS A 349 7.72 -12.91 46.66
C LYS A 349 8.27 -11.99 47.74
N LYS A 350 7.62 -11.98 48.92
CA LYS A 350 8.14 -11.26 50.09
C LYS A 350 9.47 -11.90 50.51
N GLY A 351 10.52 -11.08 50.61
CA GLY A 351 11.88 -11.54 50.96
C GLY A 351 12.75 -11.93 49.77
N GLY A 352 12.23 -11.88 48.53
CA GLY A 352 13.00 -12.28 47.35
C GLY A 352 13.03 -13.79 47.13
N GLY A 353 14.01 -14.26 46.35
CA GLY A 353 14.07 -15.63 45.90
C GLY A 353 15.31 -15.95 45.07
N THR A 354 15.35 -17.19 44.57
CA THR A 354 16.45 -17.77 43.82
C THR A 354 15.98 -18.18 42.44
N LEU A 355 16.72 -17.75 41.42
CA LEU A 355 16.65 -18.26 40.06
C LEU A 355 17.79 -19.26 39.85
N THR A 356 17.46 -20.48 39.45
CA THR A 356 18.41 -21.51 39.08
C THR A 356 18.27 -21.83 37.59
N ILE A 357 19.36 -21.72 36.84
CA ILE A 357 19.42 -22.14 35.43
C ILE A 357 20.34 -23.34 35.33
N LYS A 358 19.81 -24.46 34.83
CA LYS A 358 20.55 -25.71 34.62
C LYS A 358 20.59 -26.10 33.15
N SER A 359 21.69 -26.71 32.73
CA SER A 359 21.82 -27.33 31.40
C SER A 359 22.55 -28.65 31.53
N GLU A 360 21.88 -29.74 31.12
CA GLU A 360 22.39 -31.10 31.25
C GLU A 360 22.11 -31.93 29.99
N MET A 361 22.92 -32.96 29.77
CA MET A 361 22.71 -33.92 28.69
C MET A 361 22.00 -35.16 29.26
N ALA A 362 20.82 -35.49 28.73
CA ALA A 362 20.03 -36.64 29.13
C ALA A 362 19.74 -37.53 27.91
N GLU A 363 20.43 -38.67 27.83
CA GLU A 363 20.32 -39.64 26.72
C GLU A 363 20.56 -39.00 25.33
N GLU A 364 19.52 -38.85 24.50
CA GLU A 364 19.55 -38.20 23.19
C GLU A 364 19.04 -36.74 23.20
N ASN A 365 18.80 -36.16 24.37
CA ASN A 365 18.27 -34.80 24.52
C ASN A 365 19.18 -33.92 25.36
N VAL A 366 19.16 -32.62 25.05
CA VAL A 366 19.69 -31.58 25.95
C VAL A 366 18.51 -30.99 26.71
N ILE A 367 18.62 -30.93 28.03
CA ILE A 367 17.60 -30.38 28.91
C ILE A 367 18.11 -29.07 29.51
N ILE A 368 17.35 -28.00 29.31
CA ILE A 368 17.57 -26.72 29.96
C ILE A 368 16.44 -26.49 30.96
N SER A 369 16.78 -26.30 32.23
CA SER A 369 15.82 -26.04 33.29
C SER A 369 15.98 -24.61 33.82
N VAL A 370 14.90 -23.83 33.81
CA VAL A 370 14.84 -22.52 34.46
C VAL A 370 13.87 -22.64 35.64
N ILE A 371 14.39 -22.53 36.85
CA ILE A 371 13.68 -22.82 38.10
C ILE A 371 13.67 -21.56 38.96
N ASP A 372 12.50 -21.11 39.40
CA ASP A 372 12.37 -20.09 40.43
C ASP A 372 11.60 -20.61 41.65
N ASP A 373 11.96 -20.10 42.83
CA ASP A 373 11.26 -20.37 44.09
C ASP A 373 10.24 -19.26 44.43
N GLY A 374 9.77 -18.53 43.43
CA GLY A 374 8.92 -17.35 43.55
C GLY A 374 7.48 -17.66 43.95
N VAL A 375 6.57 -16.72 43.66
CA VAL A 375 5.16 -16.85 44.06
C VAL A 375 4.41 -17.98 43.36
N GLY A 376 4.92 -18.50 42.23
CA GLY A 376 4.24 -19.50 41.40
C GLY A 376 2.87 -19.05 40.88
N PHE A 377 2.26 -19.85 40.02
CA PHE A 377 0.91 -19.61 39.50
C PHE A 377 0.18 -20.92 39.23
N ASP A 378 -1.11 -20.83 38.90
CA ASP A 378 -1.89 -21.98 38.42
C ASP A 378 -1.90 -21.96 36.87
N PRO A 379 -1.26 -22.94 36.20
CA PRO A 379 -1.22 -23.01 34.75
C PRO A 379 -2.61 -23.17 34.08
N LEU A 380 -3.62 -23.66 34.80
CA LEU A 380 -4.97 -23.84 34.27
C LEU A 380 -5.76 -22.52 34.28
N GLU A 381 -5.58 -21.68 35.31
CA GLU A 381 -6.19 -20.35 35.38
C GLU A 381 -5.57 -19.38 34.34
N SER A 382 -4.26 -19.49 34.09
CA SER A 382 -3.56 -18.58 33.16
C SER A 382 -3.94 -18.77 31.68
N LYS A 383 -4.56 -19.91 31.31
CA LYS A 383 -5.10 -20.11 29.95
C LYS A 383 -6.43 -19.37 29.72
N ASN A 384 -7.12 -18.97 30.79
CA ASN A 384 -8.48 -18.43 30.76
C ASN A 384 -8.57 -16.94 31.14
N ASP A 385 -7.45 -16.26 31.40
CA ASP A 385 -7.44 -14.87 31.89
C ASP A 385 -7.59 -13.81 30.78
N GLY A 386 -7.74 -14.23 29.52
CA GLY A 386 -7.87 -13.35 28.36
C GLY A 386 -6.59 -12.56 28.02
N LYS A 387 -5.47 -12.80 28.71
CA LYS A 387 -4.19 -12.15 28.44
C LYS A 387 -3.32 -13.05 27.56
N THR A 388 -2.86 -12.49 26.47
CA THR A 388 -1.97 -13.20 25.54
C THR A 388 -0.59 -13.30 26.17
N HIS A 389 -0.20 -14.49 26.66
CA HIS A 389 1.17 -14.81 27.12
C HIS A 389 2.15 -14.95 25.92
N ILE A 390 2.26 -13.88 25.13
CA ILE A 390 2.95 -13.85 23.81
C ILE A 390 4.40 -14.33 23.92
N GLY A 391 5.12 -13.96 24.99
CA GLY A 391 6.54 -14.29 25.16
C GLY A 391 6.83 -15.80 25.22
N ILE A 392 6.12 -16.52 26.10
CA ILE A 392 6.32 -17.97 26.30
C ILE A 392 5.78 -18.77 25.11
N GLU A 393 4.66 -18.35 24.53
CA GLU A 393 4.12 -19.03 23.34
C GLU A 393 5.03 -18.86 22.11
N ASN A 394 5.66 -17.69 21.93
CA ASN A 394 6.65 -17.47 20.89
C ASN A 394 7.91 -18.35 21.06
N VAL A 395 8.33 -18.60 22.31
CA VAL A 395 9.41 -19.55 22.59
C VAL A 395 8.98 -20.97 22.20
N ARG A 396 7.80 -21.41 22.64
CA ARG A 396 7.26 -22.75 22.31
C ARG A 396 7.19 -22.99 20.81
N GLN A 397 6.65 -22.04 20.05
CA GLN A 397 6.52 -22.16 18.60
C GLN A 397 7.91 -22.22 17.93
N ARG A 398 8.86 -21.37 18.33
CA ARG A 398 10.23 -21.42 17.77
C ARG A 398 10.91 -22.75 18.02
N LEU A 399 10.83 -23.26 19.24
CA LEU A 399 11.39 -24.57 19.60
C LEU A 399 10.81 -25.68 18.70
N MET A 400 9.49 -25.71 18.55
CA MET A 400 8.81 -26.70 17.70
C MET A 400 9.24 -26.60 16.23
N PHE A 401 9.26 -25.39 15.66
CA PHE A 401 9.49 -25.20 14.22
C PHE A 401 10.97 -25.23 13.80
N GLN A 402 11.90 -24.85 14.69
CA GLN A 402 13.31 -24.70 14.32
C GLN A 402 14.18 -25.89 14.73
N CYS A 403 13.81 -26.60 15.80
CA CYS A 403 14.64 -27.71 16.31
C CYS A 403 13.83 -28.91 16.82
N ASN A 404 12.52 -28.97 16.55
CA ASN A 404 11.61 -30.00 17.09
C ASN A 404 11.68 -30.12 18.63
N GLY A 405 12.06 -29.03 19.30
CA GLY A 405 12.14 -28.96 20.75
C GLY A 405 10.77 -28.83 21.39
N THR A 406 10.67 -29.21 22.66
CA THR A 406 9.46 -29.07 23.47
C THR A 406 9.74 -28.28 24.74
N MET A 407 8.68 -27.79 25.37
CA MET A 407 8.78 -27.01 26.60
C MET A 407 7.64 -27.38 27.54
N GLU A 408 8.01 -27.77 28.75
CA GLU A 408 7.12 -28.14 29.84
C GLU A 408 7.18 -27.09 30.95
N ILE A 409 6.03 -26.77 31.55
CA ILE A 409 5.93 -25.78 32.62
C ILE A 409 5.21 -26.41 33.80
N GLU A 410 5.90 -26.49 34.93
CA GLU A 410 5.38 -26.94 36.20
C GLU A 410 5.34 -25.74 37.15
N SER A 411 4.16 -25.33 37.63
CA SER A 411 4.03 -24.22 38.58
C SER A 411 2.92 -24.51 39.58
N LYS A 412 3.11 -24.03 40.81
CA LYS A 412 2.08 -24.06 41.85
C LYS A 412 2.18 -22.81 42.70
N LYS A 413 1.03 -22.16 42.99
CA LYS A 413 0.96 -21.00 43.87
C LYS A 413 1.69 -21.28 45.20
N GLY A 414 2.67 -20.44 45.51
CA GLY A 414 3.52 -20.51 46.71
C GLY A 414 4.74 -21.43 46.61
N CYS A 415 4.92 -22.17 45.51
CA CYS A 415 5.99 -23.17 45.36
C CYS A 415 6.96 -22.86 44.22
N GLY A 416 6.85 -21.69 43.58
CA GLY A 416 7.70 -21.34 42.44
C GLY A 416 7.25 -21.93 41.09
N THR A 417 8.14 -21.88 40.11
CA THR A 417 7.92 -22.36 38.74
C THR A 417 9.17 -23.04 38.20
N THR A 418 8.98 -24.14 37.50
CA THR A 418 10.02 -24.84 36.74
C THR A 418 9.61 -24.88 35.27
N VAL A 419 10.47 -24.36 34.40
CA VAL A 419 10.33 -24.50 32.95
C VAL A 419 11.44 -25.40 32.44
N LYS A 420 11.07 -26.53 31.83
CA LYS A 420 12.00 -27.48 31.19
C LYS A 420 11.90 -27.35 29.68
N ILE A 421 13.00 -27.04 29.04
CA ILE A 421 13.15 -27.06 27.57
C ILE A 421 13.89 -28.33 27.21
N ILE A 422 13.31 -29.11 26.30
CA ILE A 422 13.86 -30.39 25.85
C ILE A 422 14.20 -30.26 24.37
N LEU A 423 15.48 -30.34 24.05
CA LEU A 423 15.99 -30.19 22.69
C LEU A 423 16.52 -31.55 22.18
N PRO A 424 16.01 -32.08 21.06
CA PRO A 424 16.51 -33.34 20.51
C PRO A 424 17.85 -33.17 19.82
N ARG A 425 18.82 -34.04 20.11
CA ARG A 425 20.20 -33.97 19.57
C ARG A 425 20.27 -34.00 18.04
N LYS A 426 19.35 -34.70 17.38
CA LYS A 426 19.26 -34.77 15.90
C LYS A 426 18.82 -33.44 15.26
N GLY A 427 18.19 -32.54 16.00
CA GLY A 427 17.78 -31.21 15.54
C GLY A 427 18.89 -30.16 15.62
N MET A 428 20.08 -30.53 16.11
CA MET A 428 21.19 -29.61 16.42
C MET A 428 22.37 -29.69 15.44
N THR A 429 22.33 -30.60 14.45
CA THR A 429 23.44 -30.76 13.49
C THR A 429 23.53 -29.61 12.49
N ASN A 430 24.77 -29.18 12.23
CA ASN A 430 25.21 -28.07 11.38
C ASN A 430 24.66 -28.01 9.93
N GLU A 431 23.82 -28.94 9.47
CA GLU A 431 23.28 -28.95 8.11
C GLU A 431 22.31 -27.78 7.82
N TYR A 432 21.72 -27.17 8.85
CA TYR A 432 20.88 -25.97 8.70
C TYR A 432 21.65 -24.64 8.62
N TYR A 433 22.98 -24.63 8.83
CA TYR A 433 23.79 -23.40 8.77
C TYR A 433 24.10 -22.95 7.32
N CYS A 434 24.04 -23.86 6.34
CA CYS A 434 24.47 -23.58 4.95
C CYS A 434 23.33 -23.39 3.93
N SER A 435 22.06 -23.40 4.32
CA SER A 435 20.95 -23.29 3.37
C SER A 435 19.87 -22.28 3.80
N ARG A 436 20.21 -20.97 3.75
CA ARG A 436 19.36 -19.86 3.27
C ARG A 436 19.88 -18.48 3.70
#